data_AF-A0A7G8PEG2-F1
#
_entry.id   AF-A0A7G8PEG2-F1
#
_cell.length_a   1.000
_cell.length_b   1.000
_cell.length_c   1.000
_cell.angle_alpha   90.00
_cell.angle_beta   90.00
_cell.angle_gamma   90.00
#
_symmetry.space_group_name_H-M   'P 1'
#
loop_
_entity.id
_entity.type
_entity.pdbx_description
1 polymer ?
#
loop_
_entity_poly.entity_id
_entity_poly.type
_entity_poly.pdbx_seq_one_letter_code
_entity_poly.pdbx_strand_id
1 'polypeptide(L)'
;MMDADVWLTVGKIALLSFLVLGPATVVITYLRRSRSGVSGWRPPNGSQYPDALGGGAPSIPSPDERPWEEVPHPNEQAVLLDWDYDVAADQIDHAEEVIAATLTSRRIAGEVDGNEVGGGATRIYLYGPDCHALWSAIDSVVRALPQPPTSAVLRPGGPGSPSRTVTL
;
A
#
# COMPACT_ATOMS: atom_id res chain seq x y z
N MET A 1 -3.18 32.35 46.24
CA MET A 1 -3.75 32.98 45.02
C MET A 1 -2.61 33.09 44.04
N MET A 2 -2.58 32.30 42.96
CA MET A 2 -1.48 32.37 41.98
C MET A 2 -1.67 33.61 41.11
N ASP A 3 -0.60 34.37 40.91
CA ASP A 3 -0.63 35.65 40.20
C ASP A 3 -1.00 35.46 38.72
N ALA A 4 -1.66 36.48 38.13
CA ALA A 4 -2.10 36.45 36.73
C ALA A 4 -0.94 36.22 35.74
N ASP A 5 0.27 36.67 36.08
CA ASP A 5 1.48 36.45 35.29
C ASP A 5 1.90 34.98 35.26
N VAL A 6 1.65 34.22 36.34
CA VAL A 6 1.90 32.78 36.40
C VAL A 6 0.96 32.05 35.44
N TRP A 7 -0.33 32.41 35.44
CA TRP A 7 -1.32 31.82 34.53
C TRP A 7 -1.01 32.11 33.05
N LEU A 8 -0.59 33.33 32.74
CA LEU A 8 -0.20 33.71 31.37
C LEU A 8 1.04 32.94 30.91
N THR A 9 2.02 32.74 31.81
CA THR A 9 3.23 31.97 31.51
C THR A 9 2.91 30.50 31.27
N VAL A 10 2.08 29.90 32.13
CA VAL A 10 1.62 28.50 31.95
C VAL A 10 0.86 28.33 30.63
N GLY A 11 -0.03 29.27 30.29
CA GLY A 11 -0.78 29.24 29.03
C GLY A 11 0.12 29.31 27.79
N LYS A 12 1.14 30.20 27.80
CA LYS A 12 2.10 30.30 26.69
C LYS A 12 2.93 29.03 26.52
N ILE A 13 3.40 28.45 27.62
CA ILE A 13 4.18 27.20 27.58
C ILE A 13 3.32 26.06 27.05
N ALA A 14 2.08 25.95 27.47
CA ALA A 14 1.15 24.93 26.98
C ALA A 14 0.88 25.09 25.47
N LEU A 15 0.66 26.33 25.00
CA LEU A 15 0.42 26.62 23.58
C LEU A 15 1.63 26.28 22.71
N LEU A 16 2.83 26.69 23.13
CA LEU A 16 4.06 26.37 22.41
C LEU A 16 4.34 24.87 22.40
N SER A 17 4.07 24.18 23.51
CA SER A 17 4.19 22.72 23.58
C SER A 17 3.25 22.03 22.58
N PHE A 18 2.00 22.48 22.49
CA PHE A 18 1.04 21.94 21.52
C PHE A 18 1.43 22.24 20.06
N LEU A 19 1.88 23.46 19.78
CA LEU A 19 2.31 23.89 18.44
C LEU A 19 3.56 23.15 17.95
N VAL A 20 4.39 22.64 18.86
CA VAL A 20 5.57 21.83 18.51
C VAL A 20 5.24 20.33 18.48
N LEU A 21 4.58 19.81 19.51
CA LEU A 21 4.27 18.38 19.65
C LEU A 21 3.24 17.89 18.62
N GLY A 22 2.25 18.72 18.27
CA GLY A 22 1.22 18.36 17.29
C GLY A 22 1.81 18.08 15.91
N PRO A 23 2.50 19.06 15.28
CA PRO A 23 3.13 18.87 13.99
C PRO A 23 4.21 17.79 14.01
N ALA A 24 5.01 17.71 15.08
CA ALA A 24 6.02 16.65 15.22
C ALA A 24 5.37 15.26 15.22
N THR A 25 4.22 15.09 15.89
CA THR A 25 3.49 13.81 15.90
C THR A 25 3.00 13.45 14.50
N VAL A 26 2.40 14.40 13.77
CA VAL A 26 1.92 14.19 12.39
C VAL A 26 3.07 13.86 11.43
N VAL A 27 4.19 14.56 11.53
CA VAL A 27 5.38 14.29 10.71
C VAL A 27 5.97 12.92 11.06
N ILE A 28 6.04 12.56 12.34
CA ILE A 28 6.56 11.24 12.76
C ILE A 28 5.63 10.11 12.31
N THR A 29 4.32 10.26 12.38
CA THR A 29 3.38 9.24 11.89
C THR A 29 3.40 9.14 10.37
N TYR A 30 3.47 10.26 9.66
CA TYR A 30 3.63 10.29 8.20
C TYR A 30 4.95 9.63 7.77
N LEU A 31 6.07 9.98 8.41
CA LEU A 31 7.38 9.37 8.13
C LEU A 31 7.43 7.90 8.54
N ARG A 32 6.74 7.50 9.62
CA ARG A 32 6.60 6.08 9.99
C ARG A 32 5.76 5.31 8.98
N ARG A 33 4.70 5.89 8.43
CA ARG A 33 3.90 5.28 7.36
C ARG A 33 4.72 5.14 6.07
N SER A 34 5.42 6.21 5.67
CA SER A 34 6.36 6.18 4.55
C SER A 34 7.48 5.14 4.74
N ARG A 35 7.98 4.96 5.96
CA ARG A 35 9.01 3.96 6.29
C ARG A 35 8.50 2.54 6.52
N SER A 36 7.20 2.35 6.78
CA SER A 36 6.58 1.02 6.86
C SER A 36 6.14 0.50 5.49
N GLY A 37 6.15 1.35 4.46
CA GLY A 37 5.96 0.99 3.05
C GLY A 37 7.19 0.40 2.36
N VAL A 38 8.29 0.15 3.07
CA VAL A 38 9.35 -0.72 2.57
C VAL A 38 9.76 -1.60 3.74
N SER A 39 9.13 -2.76 3.88
CA SER A 39 9.87 -3.87 4.47
C SER A 39 11.14 -3.97 3.63
N GLY A 40 12.31 -3.76 4.25
CA GLY A 40 13.58 -3.92 3.55
C GLY A 40 13.52 -5.29 2.92
N TRP A 41 13.44 -5.34 1.59
CA TRP A 41 13.24 -6.56 0.84
C TRP A 41 14.21 -7.60 1.37
N ARG A 42 13.67 -8.58 2.09
CA ARG A 42 14.45 -9.70 2.60
C ARG A 42 14.07 -10.83 1.69
N PRO A 43 14.95 -11.20 0.73
CA PRO A 43 14.64 -12.30 -0.15
C PRO A 43 14.35 -13.53 0.71
N PRO A 44 13.35 -14.35 0.36
CA PRO A 44 13.07 -15.60 1.06
C PRO A 44 14.29 -16.55 1.05
N ASN A 45 15.21 -16.35 0.10
CA ASN A 45 16.58 -16.86 0.14
C ASN A 45 17.51 -15.74 0.61
N GLY A 46 17.85 -15.72 1.90
CA GLY A 46 18.87 -14.82 2.44
C GLY A 46 20.11 -14.83 1.55
N SER A 47 20.54 -13.64 1.15
CA SER A 47 21.66 -13.37 0.25
C SER A 47 22.75 -14.45 0.30
N GLN A 48 22.98 -15.14 -0.82
CA GLN A 48 24.25 -15.82 -1.12
C GLN A 48 25.38 -14.81 -1.44
N TYR A 49 25.18 -13.53 -1.13
CA TYR A 49 26.12 -12.44 -1.33
C TYR A 49 26.55 -11.73 -0.03
N PRO A 50 26.94 -12.41 1.07
CA PRO A 50 27.72 -11.74 2.11
C PRO A 50 29.18 -11.53 1.67
N ASP A 51 29.66 -12.28 0.68
CA ASP A 51 31.10 -12.40 0.40
C ASP A 51 31.62 -11.40 -0.65
N ALA A 52 30.73 -10.67 -1.33
CA ALA A 52 31.09 -9.82 -2.47
C ALA A 52 31.69 -8.44 -2.09
N LEU A 53 31.79 -8.11 -0.80
CA LEU A 53 32.45 -6.86 -0.35
C LEU A 53 33.97 -7.02 -0.13
N GLY A 54 34.56 -8.14 -0.56
CA GLY A 54 36.01 -8.40 -0.48
C GLY A 54 36.73 -8.62 -1.81
N GLY A 55 36.03 -8.65 -2.95
CA GLY A 55 36.61 -8.91 -4.27
C GLY A 55 35.94 -8.06 -5.34
N GLY A 56 36.72 -7.58 -6.32
CA GLY A 56 36.32 -6.57 -7.30
C GLY A 56 34.96 -6.79 -7.96
N ALA A 57 34.33 -5.68 -8.36
CA ALA A 57 32.96 -5.67 -8.88
C ALA A 57 32.72 -6.75 -9.95
N PRO A 58 31.64 -7.53 -9.87
CA PRO A 58 31.29 -8.45 -10.93
C PRO A 58 31.04 -7.67 -12.22
N SER A 59 31.55 -8.20 -13.34
CA SER A 59 31.28 -7.66 -14.67
C SER A 59 29.77 -7.65 -14.92
N ILE A 60 29.21 -6.45 -15.11
CA ILE A 60 27.81 -6.27 -15.47
C ILE A 60 27.61 -6.93 -16.85
N PRO A 61 26.68 -7.91 -17.00
CA PRO A 61 26.42 -8.54 -18.29
C PRO A 61 25.82 -7.54 -19.30
N SER A 62 26.03 -7.81 -20.59
CA SER A 62 25.64 -6.93 -21.69
C SER A 62 24.11 -6.73 -21.73
N PRO A 63 23.57 -5.58 -22.17
CA PRO A 63 22.12 -5.33 -22.23
C PRO A 63 21.30 -6.41 -22.96
N ASP A 64 21.89 -7.14 -23.92
CA ASP A 64 21.24 -8.24 -24.66
C ASP A 64 21.16 -9.56 -23.86
N GLU A 65 21.86 -9.64 -22.73
CA GLU A 65 21.84 -10.79 -21.81
C GLU A 65 20.91 -10.55 -20.60
N ARG A 66 20.15 -9.45 -20.58
CA ARG A 66 19.26 -9.11 -19.45
C ARG A 66 17.92 -9.84 -19.58
N PRO A 67 17.65 -10.85 -18.72
CA PRO A 67 16.33 -11.39 -18.56
C PRO A 67 15.62 -10.46 -17.57
N TRP A 68 14.85 -9.50 -18.08
CA TRP A 68 13.57 -9.19 -17.41
C TRP A 68 12.55 -10.28 -17.76
N GLU A 69 13.02 -11.50 -18.03
CA GLU A 69 12.24 -12.71 -17.89
C GLU A 69 11.54 -12.57 -16.54
N GLU A 70 10.24 -12.31 -16.62
CA GLU A 70 9.32 -12.26 -15.49
C GLU A 70 9.65 -13.48 -14.66
N VAL A 71 10.39 -13.30 -13.57
CA VAL A 71 10.61 -14.38 -12.62
C VAL A 71 9.19 -14.75 -12.23
N PRO A 72 8.65 -15.93 -12.60
CA PRO A 72 7.25 -16.20 -12.39
C PRO A 72 7.05 -16.16 -10.89
N HIS A 73 6.46 -15.09 -10.38
CA HIS A 73 6.15 -14.98 -8.97
C HIS A 73 5.03 -15.99 -8.76
N PRO A 74 5.30 -17.16 -8.12
CA PRO A 74 4.40 -18.31 -8.23
C PRO A 74 3.02 -18.07 -7.58
N ASN A 75 2.80 -16.89 -7.00
CA ASN A 75 1.73 -16.56 -6.07
C ASN A 75 1.15 -15.14 -6.29
N GLU A 76 1.38 -14.47 -7.42
CA GLU A 76 0.84 -13.12 -7.70
C GLU A 76 -0.61 -13.16 -8.18
N GLN A 77 -1.50 -13.79 -7.40
CA GLN A 77 -2.92 -13.61 -7.65
C GLN A 77 -3.32 -12.20 -7.27
N ALA A 78 -4.24 -11.62 -8.03
CA ALA A 78 -4.64 -10.24 -7.85
C ALA A 78 -6.15 -10.06 -7.89
N VAL A 79 -6.61 -9.03 -7.18
CA VAL A 79 -7.90 -8.41 -7.38
C VAL A 79 -7.63 -6.98 -7.81
N LEU A 80 -8.09 -6.60 -9.00
CA LEU A 80 -7.99 -5.23 -9.50
C LEU A 80 -9.36 -4.58 -9.41
N LEU A 81 -9.48 -3.47 -8.70
CA LEU A 81 -10.73 -2.73 -8.57
C LEU A 81 -10.70 -1.56 -9.54
N ASP A 82 -11.71 -1.48 -10.42
CA ASP A 82 -11.72 -0.56 -11.54
C ASP A 82 -12.88 0.42 -11.45
N TRP A 83 -12.55 1.69 -11.63
CA TRP A 83 -13.47 2.77 -11.95
C TRP A 83 -13.18 3.25 -13.38
N ASP A 84 -14.23 3.41 -14.17
CA ASP A 84 -14.24 3.97 -15.52
C ASP A 84 -14.32 5.51 -15.52
N TYR A 85 -13.86 6.12 -14.42
CA TYR A 85 -13.72 7.55 -14.23
C TYR A 85 -12.60 7.83 -13.20
N ASP A 86 -12.11 9.07 -13.16
CA ASP A 86 -11.14 9.50 -12.15
C ASP A 86 -11.84 9.70 -10.80
N VAL A 87 -11.39 8.96 -9.78
CA VAL A 87 -11.87 9.09 -8.40
C VAL A 87 -11.01 10.10 -7.65
N ALA A 88 -11.61 10.86 -6.73
CA ALA A 88 -10.88 11.82 -5.91
C ALA A 88 -9.90 11.11 -4.97
N ALA A 89 -8.72 11.72 -4.74
CA ALA A 89 -7.63 11.10 -3.97
C ALA A 89 -8.05 10.71 -2.54
N ASP A 90 -8.84 11.54 -1.85
CA ASP A 90 -9.35 11.27 -0.51
C ASP A 90 -10.29 10.06 -0.46
N GLN A 91 -11.04 9.82 -1.53
CA GLN A 91 -11.92 8.65 -1.65
C GLN A 91 -11.14 7.37 -1.93
N ILE A 92 -10.05 7.47 -2.72
CA ILE A 92 -9.14 6.35 -2.95
C ILE A 92 -8.42 5.98 -1.66
N ASP A 93 -7.85 6.98 -0.95
CA ASP A 93 -7.20 6.79 0.35
C ASP A 93 -8.14 6.09 1.34
N HIS A 94 -9.41 6.50 1.38
CA HIS A 94 -10.42 5.86 2.22
C HIS A 94 -10.72 4.42 1.79
N ALA A 95 -10.86 4.17 0.48
CA ALA A 95 -11.10 2.82 -0.04
C ALA A 95 -9.94 1.89 0.30
N GLU A 96 -8.69 2.30 0.07
CA GLU A 96 -7.50 1.54 0.41
C GLU A 96 -7.42 1.22 1.91
N GLU A 97 -7.69 2.21 2.76
CA GLU A 97 -7.67 2.03 4.22
C GLU A 97 -8.73 1.02 4.69
N VAL A 98 -9.97 1.15 4.20
CA VAL A 98 -11.07 0.26 4.58
C VAL A 98 -10.84 -1.17 4.08
N ILE A 99 -10.29 -1.32 2.87
CA ILE A 99 -9.91 -2.63 2.30
C ILE A 99 -8.80 -3.27 3.13
N ALA A 100 -7.69 -2.54 3.37
CA ALA A 100 -6.55 -3.05 4.13
C ALA A 100 -6.94 -3.42 5.58
N ALA A 101 -7.78 -2.60 6.22
CA ALA A 101 -8.32 -2.89 7.54
C ALA A 101 -9.21 -4.15 7.54
N THR A 102 -9.98 -4.39 6.48
CA THR A 102 -10.81 -5.58 6.30
C THR A 102 -9.96 -6.84 6.17
N LEU A 103 -8.94 -6.83 5.30
CA LEU A 103 -8.02 -7.95 5.11
C LEU A 103 -7.32 -8.31 6.43
N THR A 104 -6.82 -7.29 7.15
CA THR A 104 -6.15 -7.46 8.45
C THR A 104 -7.11 -8.06 9.48
N SER A 105 -8.31 -7.50 9.61
CA SER A 105 -9.30 -7.94 10.61
C SER A 105 -9.78 -9.36 10.37
N ARG A 106 -9.91 -9.75 9.09
CA ARG A 106 -10.32 -11.10 8.67
C ARG A 106 -9.16 -12.09 8.55
N ARG A 107 -7.92 -11.64 8.83
CA ARG A 107 -6.68 -12.43 8.71
C ARG A 107 -6.51 -13.07 7.34
N ILE A 108 -6.88 -12.31 6.30
CA ILE A 108 -6.70 -12.73 4.91
C ILE A 108 -5.28 -12.38 4.49
N ALA A 109 -4.57 -13.35 3.92
CA ALA A 109 -3.25 -13.11 3.36
C ALA A 109 -3.39 -12.26 2.09
N GLY A 110 -2.76 -11.09 2.09
CA GLY A 110 -2.66 -10.18 0.96
C GLY A 110 -2.57 -8.74 1.40
N GLU A 111 -2.37 -7.85 0.43
CA GLU A 111 -2.12 -6.44 0.65
C GLU A 111 -2.70 -5.58 -0.47
N VAL A 112 -2.95 -4.32 -0.12
CA VAL A 112 -3.22 -3.24 -1.08
C VAL A 112 -1.85 -2.69 -1.47
N ASP A 113 -1.50 -2.79 -2.75
CA ASP A 113 -0.18 -2.43 -3.30
C ASP A 113 -0.17 -1.04 -3.95
N GLY A 114 -1.34 -0.40 -3.98
CA GLY A 114 -1.51 1.00 -4.36
C GLY A 114 -2.57 1.19 -5.44
N ASN A 115 -2.52 2.36 -6.06
CA ASN A 115 -3.51 2.80 -7.01
C ASN A 115 -2.90 3.50 -8.24
N GLU A 116 -3.68 3.55 -9.31
CA GLU A 116 -3.44 4.34 -10.51
C GLU A 116 -4.63 5.27 -10.73
N VAL A 117 -4.37 6.56 -10.95
CA VAL A 117 -5.39 7.58 -11.21
C VAL A 117 -4.96 8.40 -12.41
N GLY A 118 -5.89 8.62 -13.33
CA GLY A 118 -5.71 9.51 -14.46
C GLY A 118 -6.13 8.85 -15.77
N GLY A 119 -6.25 9.68 -16.81
CA GLY A 119 -6.74 9.22 -18.11
C GLY A 119 -8.24 8.91 -18.11
N GLY A 120 -8.99 9.38 -17.11
CA GLY A 120 -10.42 9.12 -16.98
C GLY A 120 -10.72 7.73 -16.42
N ALA A 121 -9.82 7.17 -15.61
CA ALA A 121 -9.99 5.87 -14.98
C ALA A 121 -9.21 5.82 -13.66
N THR A 122 -9.64 4.95 -12.76
CA THR A 122 -8.93 4.68 -11.51
C THR A 122 -8.87 3.19 -11.27
N ARG A 123 -7.72 2.69 -10.82
CA ARG A 123 -7.52 1.29 -10.44
C ARG A 123 -6.86 1.18 -9.07
N ILE A 124 -7.35 0.27 -8.23
CA ILE A 124 -6.64 -0.17 -7.02
C ILE A 124 -6.13 -1.60 -7.24
N TYR A 125 -4.88 -1.84 -6.85
CA TYR A 125 -4.18 -3.11 -6.97
C TYR A 125 -4.15 -3.85 -5.62
N LEU A 126 -4.68 -5.07 -5.60
CA LEU A 126 -4.58 -5.96 -4.45
C LEU A 126 -3.88 -7.26 -4.86
N TYR A 127 -2.93 -7.72 -4.05
CA TYR A 127 -2.19 -8.94 -4.28
C TYR A 127 -2.26 -9.90 -3.10
N GLY A 128 -2.20 -11.19 -3.39
CA GLY A 128 -2.17 -12.23 -2.37
C GLY A 128 -2.11 -13.63 -2.97
N PRO A 129 -1.98 -14.66 -2.12
CA PRO A 129 -1.88 -16.04 -2.57
C PRO A 129 -3.18 -16.60 -3.18
N ASP A 130 -4.33 -15.96 -2.95
CA ASP A 130 -5.65 -16.42 -3.42
C ASP A 130 -6.57 -15.22 -3.74
N CYS A 131 -6.81 -14.94 -5.02
CA CYS A 131 -7.68 -13.83 -5.44
C CYS A 131 -9.15 -14.04 -5.06
N HIS A 132 -9.61 -15.30 -4.91
CA HIS A 132 -10.98 -15.58 -4.50
C HIS A 132 -11.16 -15.33 -3.00
N ALA A 133 -10.16 -15.66 -2.19
CA ALA A 133 -10.15 -15.32 -0.76
C ALA A 133 -10.12 -13.80 -0.55
N LEU A 134 -9.30 -13.08 -1.32
CA LEU A 134 -9.28 -11.62 -1.34
C LEU A 134 -10.66 -11.06 -1.68
N TRP A 135 -11.22 -11.45 -2.82
CA TRP A 135 -12.52 -10.95 -3.28
C TRP A 135 -13.64 -11.26 -2.28
N SER A 136 -13.73 -12.50 -1.80
CA SER A 136 -14.75 -12.90 -0.82
C SER A 136 -14.67 -12.11 0.49
N ALA A 137 -13.49 -11.61 0.86
CA ALA A 137 -13.31 -10.82 2.06
C ALA A 137 -13.81 -9.38 1.89
N ILE A 138 -13.60 -8.80 0.70
CA ILE A 138 -13.79 -7.36 0.46
C ILE A 138 -15.05 -7.03 -0.36
N ASP A 139 -15.68 -7.97 -1.06
CA ASP A 139 -16.83 -7.72 -1.96
C ASP A 139 -17.94 -6.90 -1.28
N SER A 140 -18.37 -7.29 -0.08
CA SER A 140 -19.39 -6.55 0.67
C SER A 140 -18.96 -5.13 1.05
N VAL A 141 -17.66 -4.94 1.28
CA VAL A 141 -17.08 -3.68 1.73
C VAL A 141 -16.92 -2.72 0.55
N VAL A 142 -16.40 -3.18 -0.58
CA VAL A 142 -16.23 -2.35 -1.78
C VAL A 142 -17.56 -1.90 -2.37
N ARG A 143 -18.59 -2.75 -2.29
CA ARG A 143 -19.97 -2.39 -2.69
C ARG A 143 -20.63 -1.37 -1.78
N ALA A 144 -20.16 -1.24 -0.54
CA ALA A 144 -20.69 -0.30 0.44
C ALA A 144 -19.93 1.05 0.45
N LEU A 145 -18.90 1.20 -0.37
CA LEU A 145 -18.18 2.46 -0.49
C LEU A 145 -19.11 3.57 -1.01
N PRO A 146 -18.88 4.85 -0.64
CA PRO A 146 -19.65 5.98 -1.18
C PRO A 146 -19.64 6.03 -2.71
N GLN A 147 -18.51 5.64 -3.31
CA GLN A 147 -18.33 5.45 -4.75
C GLN A 147 -17.76 4.04 -4.97
N PRO A 148 -18.62 3.02 -5.19
CA PRO A 148 -18.15 1.67 -5.44
C PRO A 148 -17.39 1.61 -6.77
N PRO A 149 -16.41 0.70 -6.91
CA PRO A 149 -15.81 0.41 -8.20
C PRO A 149 -16.86 -0.08 -9.18
N THR A 150 -16.64 0.15 -10.47
CA THR A 150 -17.51 -0.33 -11.55
C THR A 150 -17.32 -1.81 -11.79
N SER A 151 -16.08 -2.30 -11.63
CA SER A 151 -15.79 -3.72 -11.75
C SER A 151 -14.63 -4.18 -10.88
N ALA A 152 -14.57 -5.48 -10.66
CA ALA A 152 -13.44 -6.16 -10.06
C ALA A 152 -12.91 -7.25 -11.01
N VAL A 153 -11.61 -7.26 -11.26
CA VAL A 153 -10.93 -8.29 -12.05
C VAL A 153 -10.20 -9.24 -11.11
N LEU A 154 -10.65 -10.48 -11.05
CA LEU A 154 -10.01 -11.57 -10.31
C LEU A 154 -9.02 -12.27 -11.23
N ARG A 155 -7.74 -12.21 -10.87
CA ARG A 155 -6.63 -12.77 -11.66
C ARG A 155 -5.91 -13.83 -10.82
N PRO A 156 -6.20 -15.13 -10.99
CA PRO A 156 -5.62 -16.24 -10.20
C PRO A 156 -4.16 -16.60 -10.54
N GLY A 157 -3.44 -15.78 -11.30
CA GLY A 157 -2.05 -16.02 -11.68
C GLY A 157 -1.33 -14.72 -12.02
N GLY A 158 -0.08 -14.81 -12.48
CA GLY A 158 0.74 -13.64 -12.85
C GLY A 158 0.15 -12.80 -14.01
N PRO A 159 0.79 -11.66 -14.35
CA PRO A 159 0.36 -10.82 -15.47
C PRO A 159 0.08 -11.63 -16.75
N GLY A 160 -0.98 -11.28 -17.48
CA GLY A 160 -1.41 -12.03 -18.68
C GLY A 160 -2.15 -13.35 -18.43
N SER A 161 -2.25 -13.82 -17.17
CA SER A 161 -3.07 -14.99 -16.84
C SER A 161 -4.56 -14.75 -17.12
N PRO A 162 -5.33 -15.80 -17.45
CA PRO A 162 -6.78 -15.68 -17.57
C PRO A 162 -7.39 -15.07 -16.31
N SER A 163 -8.29 -14.11 -16.51
CA SER A 163 -8.96 -13.40 -15.42
C SER A 163 -10.47 -13.47 -15.59
N ARG A 164 -11.18 -13.19 -14.50
CA ARG A 164 -12.64 -13.08 -14.46
C ARG A 164 -13.02 -11.69 -13.98
N THR A 165 -13.86 -11.01 -14.75
CA THR A 165 -14.45 -9.73 -14.35
C THR A 165 -15.78 -9.94 -13.63
N VAL A 166 -16.01 -9.15 -12.58
CA VAL A 166 -17.25 -9.04 -11.84
C VAL A 166 -17.70 -7.58 -11.93
N THR A 167 -18.87 -7.33 -12.51
CA THR A 167 -19.49 -6.00 -12.48
C THR A 167 -20.16 -5.77 -11.13
N LEU A 168 -20.04 -4.54 -10.61
CA LEU A 168 -20.50 -4.20 -9.27
C LEU A 168 -21.77 -3.34 -9.29
#